data_AF-A0A7T8HJ00-F1
#
_entry.id   AF-A0A7T8HJ00-F1
#
_cell.length_a   1.000
_cell.length_b   1.000
_cell.length_c   1.000
_cell.angle_alpha   90.00
_cell.angle_beta   90.00
_cell.angle_gamma   90.00
#
_symmetry.space_group_name_H-M   'P 1'
#
loop_
_entity.id
_entity.type
_entity.pdbx_description
1 polymer ?
#
loop_
_entity_poly.entity_id
_entity_poly.type
_entity_poly.pdbx_seq_one_letter_code
_entity_poly.pdbx_strand_id
1 'polypeptide(L)' 'FLHDRAIPIKNIIACATDGAPAMFGRYRGFATLLKKEVPDVLTVHFVLHRHNLVAKNIPDSLI' A
#
# COMPACT_ATOMS: atom_id res chain seq x y z
N PHE A 1 -12.64 6.68 9.67
CA PHE A 1 -12.34 7.54 8.51
C PHE A 1 -13.28 7.30 7.33
N LEU A 2 -13.24 6.14 6.65
CA LEU A 2 -14.10 5.90 5.46
C LEU A 2 -15.58 5.98 5.79
N HIS A 3 -15.99 5.31 6.87
CA HIS A 3 -17.34 5.40 7.41
C HIS A 3 -17.75 6.84 7.73
N ASP A 4 -16.89 7.60 8.43
CA ASP A 4 -17.14 8.99 8.80
C ASP A 4 -17.25 9.93 7.59
N ARG A 5 -16.67 9.53 6.46
CA ARG A 5 -16.74 10.24 5.17
C ARG A 5 -17.86 9.71 4.26
N ALA A 6 -18.69 8.78 4.76
CA ALA A 6 -19.70 8.06 4.00
C ALA A 6 -19.14 7.39 2.71
N ILE A 7 -17.89 6.95 2.74
CA ILE A 7 -17.25 6.21 1.66
C ILE A 7 -17.39 4.71 1.96
N PRO A 8 -18.19 3.96 1.18
CA PRO A 8 -18.33 2.52 1.39
C PRO A 8 -17.00 1.81 1.13
N ILE A 9 -16.57 0.97 2.06
CA ILE A 9 -15.31 0.22 1.93
C ILE A 9 -15.31 -0.68 0.68
N LYS A 10 -16.49 -1.18 0.28
CA LYS A 10 -16.70 -2.00 -0.92
C LYS A 10 -16.33 -1.30 -2.23
N ASN A 11 -16.20 0.03 -2.24
CA ASN A 11 -15.81 0.78 -3.43
C ASN A 11 -14.28 0.82 -3.63
N ILE A 12 -13.50 0.27 -2.70
CA ILE A 12 -12.05 0.19 -2.84
C ILE A 12 -11.71 -0.93 -3.82
N ILE A 13 -11.26 -0.54 -5.01
CA ILE A 13 -10.82 -1.48 -6.05
C ILE A 13 -9.33 -1.87 -5.92
N ALA A 14 -8.51 -0.98 -5.34
CA ALA A 14 -7.08 -1.19 -5.20
C ALA A 14 -6.49 -0.48 -3.98
N CYS A 15 -5.41 -1.03 -3.45
CA CYS A 15 -4.60 -0.43 -2.41
C CYS A 15 -3.10 -0.57 -2.74
N ALA A 16 -2.39 0.55 -2.73
CA ALA A 16 -0.93 0.58 -2.81
C ALA A 16 -0.32 0.65 -1.41
N THR A 17 0.67 -0.21 -1.13
CA THR A 17 1.33 -0.25 0.18
C THR A 17 2.85 -0.30 0.03
N ASP A 18 3.58 0.25 1.00
CA ASP A 18 5.04 0.38 0.99
C ASP A 18 5.81 -0.94 1.14
N GLY A 19 5.12 -2.07 1.33
CA GLY A 19 5.74 -3.37 1.52
C GLY A 19 6.21 -3.66 2.94
N ALA A 20 5.99 -2.76 3.90
CA ALA A 20 6.40 -3.00 5.27
C ALA A 20 5.72 -4.28 5.84
N PRO A 21 6.37 -5.02 6.75
CA PRO A 21 5.78 -6.20 7.37
C PRO A 21 4.42 -5.94 8.03
N ALA A 22 4.21 -4.73 8.57
CA ALA A 22 2.93 -4.31 9.13
C ALA A 22 1.81 -4.18 8.06
N MET A 23 2.16 -3.93 6.80
CA MET A 23 1.21 -3.82 5.69
C MET A 23 0.89 -5.18 5.06
N PHE A 24 1.86 -6.09 4.98
CA PHE A 24 1.70 -7.41 4.32
C PHE A 24 1.71 -8.62 5.25
N GLY A 25 1.70 -8.43 6.57
CA GLY A 25 1.67 -9.54 7.53
C GLY A 25 0.58 -10.58 7.24
N ARG A 26 0.94 -11.87 7.26
CA ARG A 26 0.08 -13.00 6.86
C ARG A 26 -1.30 -13.03 7.54
N TYR A 27 -1.39 -12.59 8.79
CA TYR A 27 -2.63 -12.68 9.58
C TYR A 27 -3.20 -11.32 9.99
N ARG A 28 -2.31 -10.35 10.24
CA ARG A 28 -2.64 -9.02 10.79
C ARG A 28 -2.11 -7.86 9.96
N GLY A 29 -1.57 -8.14 8.76
CA GLY A 29 -1.17 -7.10 7.84
C GLY A 29 -2.37 -6.33 7.31
N PHE A 30 -2.20 -5.03 7.07
CA PHE A 30 -3.26 -4.19 6.51
C PHE A 30 -3.88 -4.79 5.24
N ALA A 31 -3.08 -5.22 4.27
CA ALA A 31 -3.53 -5.83 3.03
C ALA A 31 -4.36 -7.11 3.27
N THR A 32 -3.94 -7.93 4.24
CA THR A 32 -4.65 -9.14 4.65
C THR A 32 -6.01 -8.81 5.26
N LEU A 33 -6.07 -7.80 6.12
CA LEU A 33 -7.31 -7.36 6.75
C LEU A 33 -8.25 -6.73 5.72
N LEU A 34 -7.74 -5.91 4.81
CA LEU A 34 -8.52 -5.30 3.75
C LEU A 34 -9.13 -6.35 2.81
N LYS A 35 -8.38 -7.41 2.47
CA LYS A 35 -8.90 -8.55 1.69
C LYS A 35 -9.99 -9.35 2.41
N LYS A 36 -10.06 -9.32 3.74
CA LYS A 36 -11.17 -9.96 4.46
C LYS A 36 -12.47 -9.17 4.31
N GLU A 37 -12.37 -7.84 4.28
CA GLU A 37 -13.52 -6.94 4.10
C GLU A 37 -13.93 -6.78 2.63
N VAL A 38 -12.95 -6.78 1.72
CA VAL A 38 -13.11 -6.61 0.27
C VAL A 38 -12.23 -7.64 -0.44
N PRO A 39 -12.72 -8.87 -0.67
CA PRO A 39 -11.92 -9.97 -1.24
C PRO A 39 -11.30 -9.67 -2.60
N ASP A 40 -12.01 -8.89 -3.42
CA ASP A 40 -11.62 -8.57 -4.80
C ASP A 40 -10.62 -7.41 -4.92
N VAL A 41 -10.18 -6.84 -3.79
CA VAL A 41 -9.26 -5.69 -3.80
C VAL A 41 -7.88 -6.07 -4.36
N LEU A 42 -7.39 -5.26 -5.29
CA LEU A 42 -6.02 -5.36 -5.81
C LEU A 42 -5.02 -4.73 -4.85
N THR A 43 -4.13 -5.53 -4.29
CA THR A 43 -3.04 -5.04 -3.44
C THR A 43 -1.77 -4.92 -4.27
N VAL A 44 -1.30 -3.69 -4.50
CA VAL A 44 -0.08 -3.41 -5.25
C VAL A 44 1.05 -2.95 -4.33
N HIS A 45 2.26 -3.39 -4.61
CA HIS A 45 3.45 -2.92 -3.90
C HIS A 45 3.90 -1.58 -4.49
N PHE A 46 4.10 -0.57 -3.63
CA PHE A 46 4.38 0.79 -4.05
C PHE A 46 5.87 0.99 -4.36
N VAL A 47 6.26 0.70 -5.59
CA VAL A 47 7.66 0.81 -6.05
C VAL A 47 8.16 2.26 -6.06
N LEU A 48 7.26 3.25 -6.09
CA LEU A 48 7.58 4.68 -6.04
C LEU A 48 8.34 5.08 -4.77
N HIS A 49 8.03 4.46 -3.62
CA HIS A 49 8.79 4.71 -2.40
C HIS A 49 10.27 4.29 -2.56
N ARG A 50 10.50 3.12 -3.16
CA ARG A 50 11.85 2.63 -3.48
C ARG A 50 12.57 3.53 -4.48
N HIS A 51 11.88 3.98 -5.54
CA HIS A 51 12.47 4.89 -6.52
C HIS A 51 12.86 6.23 -5.89
N ASN A 52 11.99 6.80 -5.07
CA ASN A 52 12.29 8.04 -4.33
C ASN A 52 13.47 7.86 -3.37
N LEU A 53 13.56 6.72 -2.69
CA LEU A 53 14.70 6.42 -1.82
C LEU A 53 15.98 6.26 -2.63
N VAL A 54 15.94 5.56 -3.78
CA VAL A 54 17.09 5.44 -4.67
C VAL A 54 17.51 6.82 -5.16
N ALA A 55 16.60 7.64 -5.69
CA ALA A 55 16.88 8.99 -6.18
C ALA A 55 17.55 9.89 -5.12
N LYS A 56 17.13 9.80 -3.85
CA LYS A 56 17.77 10.53 -2.74
C LYS A 56 19.19 10.07 -2.41
N ASN A 57 19.55 8.86 -2.81
CA ASN A 57 20.85 8.25 -2.55
C ASN A 57 21.67 8.08 -3.83
N ILE A 58 21.23 8.65 -4.97
CA ILE A 58 22.05 8.71 -6.17
C ILE A 58 23.18 9.73 -5.89
N PRO A 59 24.46 9.30 -5.99
CA PRO A 59 25.57 10.25 -5.86
C PRO A 59 25.59 11.20 -7.05
N ASP A 60 25.98 12.46 -6.81
CA ASP A 60 25.99 13.53 -7.83
C ASP A 60 26.80 13.16 -9.09
N SER A 61 27.75 12.23 -8.98
CA SER A 61 28.55 11.72 -10.11
C SER A 61 27.75 10.88 -11.12
N LEU A 62 26.51 10.53 -10.81
CA LEU A 62 25.63 9.65 -11.60
C LEU A 62 24.36 10.39 -12.09
N ILE A 63 24.26 11.70 -11.85
CA ILE A 63 23.18 12.60 -12.30
C ILE A 63 23.66 13.40 -13.50
#